data_AF-A0A840RKX5-F1
#
_entry.id   AF-A0A840RKX5-F1
#
_cell.length_a   1.000
_cell.length_b   1.000
_cell.length_c   1.000
_cell.angle_alpha   90.00
_cell.angle_beta   90.00
_cell.angle_gamma   90.00
#
_symmetry.space_group_name_H-M   'P 1'
#
loop_
_entity.id
_entity.type
_entity.pdbx_description
1 polymer ?
#
loop_
_entity_poly.entity_id
_entity_poly.type
_entity_poly.pdbx_seq_one_letter_code
_entity_poly.pdbx_strand_id
1 'polypeptide(L)'
;MDNSELIAAQIAASKAYSAGNRLAERTDKLDRIDPDKLADQDIGRLLSNPAAFWAMAVTKEACGNGELAGALALSNQVASAQMAVGDVTFVRDSLIGQAQWLGVVAIKMMTRAEGQKNSHISAQSIKLALTAQRQAAQCLINAAALDKQRV
;
A
#
# COMPACT_ATOMS: atom_id res chain seq x y z
N MET A 1 7.04 18.11 -20.32
CA MET A 1 6.14 16.96 -20.42
C MET A 1 5.19 17.22 -21.55
N ASP A 2 5.11 16.29 -22.50
CA ASP A 2 4.21 16.40 -23.66
C ASP A 2 2.78 15.97 -23.28
N ASN A 3 1.77 16.48 -23.98
CA ASN A 3 0.36 16.15 -23.75
C ASN A 3 0.08 14.64 -23.88
N SER A 4 0.84 13.94 -24.73
CA SER A 4 0.75 12.49 -24.89
C SER A 4 1.11 11.73 -23.60
N GLU A 5 2.11 12.21 -22.85
CA GLU A 5 2.57 11.61 -21.60
C GLU A 5 1.56 11.83 -20.47
N LEU A 6 0.97 13.02 -20.40
CA LEU A 6 -0.12 13.35 -19.46
C LEU A 6 -1.33 12.43 -19.66
N ILE A 7 -1.76 12.25 -20.91
CA ILE A 7 -2.89 11.38 -21.25
C ILE A 7 -2.59 9.92 -20.87
N ALA A 8 -1.38 9.43 -21.16
CA ALA A 8 -0.97 8.08 -20.82
C ALA A 8 -0.99 7.82 -19.30
N ALA A 9 -0.49 8.79 -18.51
CA ALA A 9 -0.51 8.71 -17.06
C ALA A 9 -1.95 8.72 -16.49
N GLN A 10 -2.83 9.59 -17.00
CA GLN A 10 -4.23 9.60 -16.58
C GLN A 10 -4.97 8.31 -16.95
N ILE A 11 -4.68 7.72 -18.12
CA ILE A 11 -5.21 6.41 -18.50
C ILE A 11 -4.73 5.32 -17.54
N ALA A 12 -3.46 5.33 -17.14
CA ALA A 12 -2.91 4.37 -16.18
C ALA A 12 -3.59 4.48 -14.81
N ALA A 13 -3.77 5.70 -14.28
CA ALA A 13 -4.47 5.93 -13.03
C ALA A 13 -5.94 5.49 -13.10
N SER A 14 -6.65 5.85 -14.17
CA SER A 14 -8.06 5.45 -14.38
C SER A 14 -8.23 3.93 -14.49
N LYS A 15 -7.29 3.25 -15.17
CA LYS A 15 -7.24 1.78 -15.21
C LYS A 15 -7.06 1.19 -13.81
N ALA A 16 -6.18 1.76 -13.00
CA ALA A 16 -5.94 1.30 -11.63
C ALA A 16 -7.18 1.51 -10.74
N TYR A 17 -7.86 2.66 -10.82
CA TYR A 17 -9.12 2.91 -10.11
C TYR A 17 -10.21 1.91 -10.53
N SER A 18 -10.37 1.68 -11.82
CA SER A 18 -11.35 0.73 -12.37
C SER A 18 -11.04 -0.73 -12.00
N ALA A 19 -9.76 -1.07 -11.83
CA ALA A 19 -9.34 -2.38 -11.34
C ALA A 19 -9.57 -2.51 -9.83
N GLY A 20 -9.37 -1.43 -9.06
CA GLY A 20 -9.68 -1.37 -7.63
C GLY A 20 -11.16 -1.62 -7.35
N ASN A 21 -12.06 -0.97 -8.08
CA ASN A 21 -13.50 -1.20 -7.97
C ASN A 21 -13.88 -2.65 -8.28
N ARG A 22 -13.29 -3.24 -9.33
CA ARG A 22 -13.51 -4.66 -9.66
C ARG A 22 -12.98 -5.62 -8.59
N LEU A 23 -11.91 -5.25 -7.88
CA LEU A 23 -11.36 -6.05 -6.78
C LEU A 23 -12.31 -6.03 -5.56
N ALA A 24 -12.86 -4.85 -5.25
CA ALA A 24 -13.88 -4.67 -4.22
C ALA A 24 -15.17 -5.47 -4.53
N GLU A 25 -15.65 -5.43 -5.78
CA GLU A 25 -16.83 -6.19 -6.20
C GLU A 25 -16.65 -7.72 -6.14
N ARG A 26 -15.41 -8.22 -6.34
CA ARG A 26 -15.11 -9.66 -6.30
C ARG A 26 -15.04 -10.19 -4.87
N THR A 27 -14.53 -9.38 -3.95
CA THR A 27 -14.49 -9.72 -2.52
C THR A 27 -15.91 -9.75 -1.93
N ASP A 28 -16.78 -8.80 -2.33
CA ASP A 28 -18.20 -8.78 -1.93
C ASP A 28 -19.00 -10.03 -2.33
N LYS A 29 -18.64 -10.70 -3.43
CA LYS A 29 -19.35 -11.90 -3.92
C LYS A 29 -18.91 -13.20 -3.23
N LEU A 30 -17.79 -13.19 -2.53
CA LEU A 30 -17.25 -14.36 -1.83
C LEU A 30 -17.74 -14.44 -0.36
N ASP A 31 -18.18 -13.32 0.22
CA ASP A 31 -18.59 -13.25 1.63
C ASP A 31 -20.11 -13.35 1.86
N ARG A 32 -20.58 -14.59 2.06
CA ARG A 32 -21.65 -14.85 3.04
C ARG A 32 -20.99 -15.01 4.42
N ILE A 33 -21.29 -14.07 5.33
CA ILE A 33 -20.96 -14.03 6.78
C ILE A 33 -19.70 -13.20 7.12
N ASP A 34 -19.85 -11.89 7.38
CA ASP A 34 -19.36 -11.17 8.59
C ASP A 34 -19.73 -9.65 8.56
N PRO A 35 -19.90 -8.96 9.72
CA PRO A 35 -20.38 -7.58 9.83
C PRO A 35 -19.29 -6.48 9.78
N ASP A 36 -18.01 -6.80 9.55
CA ASP A 36 -16.92 -5.80 9.41
C ASP A 36 -16.81 -5.19 7.98
N LYS A 37 -17.90 -5.23 7.22
CA LYS A 37 -18.04 -4.83 5.80
C LYS A 37 -17.75 -3.36 5.46
N LEU A 38 -17.27 -2.55 6.40
CA LEU A 38 -17.02 -1.12 6.19
C LEU A 38 -15.71 -0.82 5.44
N ALA A 39 -14.78 -1.77 5.32
CA ALA A 39 -13.43 -1.49 4.78
C ALA A 39 -13.20 -1.89 3.31
N ASP A 40 -13.95 -2.85 2.76
CA ASP A 40 -13.70 -3.37 1.39
C ASP A 40 -14.49 -2.66 0.29
N GLN A 41 -15.50 -1.86 0.63
CA GLN A 41 -16.52 -1.44 -0.32
C GLN A 41 -16.14 -0.34 -1.30
N ASP A 42 -14.89 0.16 -1.32
CA ASP A 42 -14.52 1.12 -2.38
C ASP A 42 -13.00 1.28 -2.55
N ILE A 43 -12.30 0.20 -2.88
CA ILE A 43 -10.84 0.26 -3.10
C ILE A 43 -10.48 1.30 -4.18
N GLY A 44 -11.28 1.45 -5.25
CA GLY A 44 -11.00 2.47 -6.26
C GLY A 44 -11.15 3.90 -5.74
N ARG A 45 -12.15 4.20 -4.91
CA ARG A 45 -12.22 5.51 -4.24
C ARG A 45 -11.08 5.70 -3.25
N LEU A 46 -10.73 4.68 -2.47
CA LEU A 46 -9.61 4.77 -1.52
C LEU A 46 -8.29 5.05 -2.25
N LEU A 47 -8.06 4.44 -3.41
CA LEU A 47 -6.88 4.68 -4.23
C LEU A 47 -6.72 6.15 -4.66
N SER A 48 -7.79 6.95 -4.68
CA SER A 48 -7.70 8.40 -4.96
C SER A 48 -7.24 9.23 -3.75
N ASN A 49 -7.24 8.66 -2.54
CA ASN A 49 -6.82 9.30 -1.30
C ASN A 49 -5.74 8.43 -0.61
N PRO A 50 -4.45 8.74 -0.81
CA PRO A 50 -3.37 7.88 -0.34
C PRO A 50 -3.40 7.73 1.19
N ALA A 51 -3.71 8.78 1.94
CA ALA A 51 -3.81 8.71 3.40
C ALA A 51 -4.91 7.73 3.86
N ALA A 52 -6.11 7.81 3.26
CA ALA A 52 -7.21 6.92 3.60
C ALA A 52 -6.92 5.46 3.20
N PHE A 53 -6.36 5.24 2.01
CA PHE A 53 -5.97 3.91 1.56
C PHE A 53 -4.96 3.26 2.50
N TRP A 54 -3.88 3.97 2.84
CA TRP A 54 -2.83 3.40 3.67
C TRP A 54 -3.25 3.23 5.14
N ALA A 55 -4.11 4.10 5.67
CA ALA A 55 -4.71 3.90 7.00
C ALA A 55 -5.53 2.59 7.06
N MET A 56 -6.32 2.32 6.01
CA MET A 56 -7.04 1.06 5.87
C MET A 56 -6.08 -0.13 5.74
N ALA A 57 -5.05 -0.02 4.89
CA ALA A 57 -4.06 -1.08 4.70
C ALA A 57 -3.31 -1.43 6.00
N VAL A 58 -2.91 -0.42 6.78
CA VAL A 58 -2.30 -0.59 8.11
C VAL A 58 -3.24 -1.33 9.06
N THR A 59 -4.50 -0.93 9.09
CA THR A 59 -5.52 -1.55 9.97
C THR A 59 -5.75 -3.01 9.59
N LYS A 60 -5.92 -3.29 8.29
CA LYS A 60 -6.09 -4.66 7.79
C LYS A 60 -4.86 -5.53 8.04
N GLU A 61 -3.67 -4.99 7.86
CA GLU A 61 -2.44 -5.71 8.16
C GLU A 61 -2.35 -6.03 9.66
N ALA A 62 -2.67 -5.08 10.54
CA ALA A 62 -2.64 -5.27 11.98
C ALA A 62 -3.67 -6.30 12.48
N CYS A 63 -4.89 -6.29 11.95
CA CYS A 63 -6.00 -7.14 12.41
C CYS A 63 -6.01 -8.55 11.79
N GLY A 64 -5.41 -8.77 10.61
CA GLY A 64 -5.17 -10.11 10.04
C GLY A 64 -5.93 -10.47 8.74
N ASN A 65 -5.32 -11.44 8.02
CA ASN A 65 -5.72 -12.21 6.81
C ASN A 65 -6.36 -11.53 5.59
N GLY A 66 -6.39 -10.20 5.48
CA GLY A 66 -6.76 -9.55 4.21
C GLY A 66 -5.72 -9.75 3.11
N GLU A 67 -6.10 -10.30 1.95
CA GLU A 67 -5.24 -10.33 0.76
C GLU A 67 -5.13 -8.92 0.15
N LEU A 68 -4.12 -8.16 0.58
CA LEU A 68 -3.91 -6.79 0.11
C LEU A 68 -3.02 -6.68 -1.14
N ALA A 69 -2.40 -7.77 -1.60
CA ALA A 69 -1.38 -7.74 -2.66
C ALA A 69 -1.86 -7.02 -3.94
N GLY A 70 -3.11 -7.30 -4.37
CA GLY A 70 -3.71 -6.62 -5.51
C GLY A 70 -3.92 -5.12 -5.29
N ALA A 71 -4.46 -4.74 -4.13
CA ALA A 71 -4.72 -3.35 -3.78
C ALA A 71 -3.42 -2.52 -3.64
N LEU A 72 -2.39 -3.11 -3.04
CA LEU A 72 -1.05 -2.49 -2.91
C LEU A 72 -0.41 -2.26 -4.28
N ALA A 73 -0.52 -3.22 -5.20
CA ALA A 73 -0.01 -3.09 -6.56
C ALA A 73 -0.71 -1.94 -7.31
N LEU A 74 -2.03 -1.80 -7.15
CA LEU A 74 -2.80 -0.71 -7.73
C LEU A 74 -2.41 0.66 -7.14
N SER A 75 -2.19 0.74 -5.82
CA SER A 75 -1.71 1.97 -5.18
C SER A 75 -0.35 2.41 -5.74
N ASN A 76 0.57 1.47 -5.96
CA ASN A 76 1.85 1.75 -6.60
C ASN A 76 1.71 2.23 -8.05
N GLN A 77 0.77 1.66 -8.81
CA GLN A 77 0.47 2.12 -10.17
C GLN A 77 -0.08 3.55 -10.19
N VAL A 78 -0.99 3.88 -9.27
CA VAL A 78 -1.52 5.25 -9.14
C VAL A 78 -0.41 6.20 -8.72
N ALA A 79 0.39 5.87 -7.71
CA ALA A 79 1.51 6.72 -7.28
C ALA A 79 2.51 6.96 -8.42
N SER A 80 2.83 5.95 -9.22
CA SER A 80 3.69 6.09 -10.41
C SER A 80 3.07 7.03 -11.46
N ALA A 81 1.78 6.89 -11.75
CA ALA A 81 1.07 7.78 -12.66
C ALA A 81 1.03 9.22 -12.14
N GLN A 82 0.83 9.41 -10.83
CA GLN A 82 0.83 10.74 -10.20
C GLN A 82 2.21 11.38 -10.21
N MET A 83 3.27 10.58 -10.02
CA MET A 83 4.65 11.03 -10.17
C MET A 83 4.92 11.53 -11.60
N ALA A 84 4.43 10.81 -12.62
CA ALA A 84 4.63 11.18 -14.01
C ALA A 84 3.99 12.53 -14.35
N VAL A 85 2.83 12.86 -13.76
CA VAL A 85 2.15 14.15 -13.98
C VAL A 85 2.61 15.26 -13.03
N GLY A 86 3.59 14.99 -12.17
CA GLY A 86 4.16 15.97 -11.24
C GLY A 86 3.40 16.17 -9.93
N ASP A 87 2.42 15.32 -9.60
CA ASP A 87 1.75 15.36 -8.29
C ASP A 87 2.61 14.68 -7.22
N VAL A 88 3.66 15.40 -6.79
CA VAL A 88 4.59 14.96 -5.75
C VAL A 88 3.93 14.84 -4.37
N THR A 89 2.79 15.51 -4.15
CA THR A 89 2.02 15.42 -2.89
C THR A 89 1.48 14.01 -2.71
N PHE A 90 0.79 13.52 -3.74
CA PHE A 90 0.19 12.21 -3.72
C PHE A 90 1.26 11.12 -3.51
N VAL A 91 2.39 11.25 -4.23
CA VAL A 91 3.51 10.31 -4.15
C VAL A 91 4.09 10.30 -2.73
N ARG A 92 4.33 11.49 -2.16
CA ARG A 92 4.85 11.63 -0.79
C ARG A 92 3.92 10.98 0.23
N ASP A 93 2.63 11.29 0.17
CA ASP A 93 1.66 10.75 1.12
C ASP A 93 1.54 9.23 0.98
N SER A 94 1.65 8.71 -0.24
CA SER A 94 1.70 7.27 -0.49
C SER A 94 2.96 6.63 0.10
N LEU A 95 4.14 7.25 -0.03
CA LEU A 95 5.38 6.76 0.57
C LEU A 95 5.33 6.75 2.11
N ILE A 96 4.74 7.77 2.73
CA ILE A 96 4.55 7.81 4.18
C ILE A 96 3.65 6.66 4.62
N GLY A 97 2.53 6.45 3.93
CA GLY A 97 1.61 5.35 4.21
C GLY A 97 2.24 3.97 4.02
N GLN A 98 3.05 3.78 2.97
CA GLN A 98 3.85 2.57 2.74
C GLN A 98 4.80 2.28 3.90
N ALA A 99 5.48 3.31 4.40
CA ALA A 99 6.40 3.16 5.53
C ALA A 99 5.68 2.70 6.80
N GLN A 100 4.49 3.23 7.06
CA GLN A 100 3.66 2.82 8.20
C GLN A 100 3.20 1.37 8.07
N TRP A 101 2.69 0.97 6.90
CA TRP A 101 2.28 -0.40 6.62
C TRP A 101 3.45 -1.39 6.76
N LEU A 102 4.61 -1.07 6.19
CA LEU A 102 5.84 -1.88 6.32
C LEU A 102 6.32 -1.99 7.77
N GLY A 103 6.11 -0.95 8.59
CA GLY A 103 6.38 -0.99 10.03
C GLY A 103 5.53 -2.05 10.75
N VAL A 104 4.23 -2.13 10.44
CA VAL A 104 3.34 -3.17 10.98
C VAL A 104 3.77 -4.56 10.50
N VAL A 105 4.10 -4.71 9.20
CA VAL A 105 4.62 -5.97 8.66
C VAL A 105 5.88 -6.41 9.41
N ALA A 106 6.82 -5.49 9.67
CA ALA A 106 8.04 -5.80 10.39
C ALA A 106 7.76 -6.33 11.80
N ILE A 107 6.87 -5.67 12.54
CA ILE A 107 6.45 -6.11 13.88
C ILE A 107 5.82 -7.50 13.81
N LYS A 108 4.88 -7.73 12.88
CA LYS A 108 4.24 -9.04 12.71
C LYS A 108 5.24 -10.15 12.42
N MET A 109 6.23 -9.88 11.58
CA MET A 109 7.27 -10.86 11.26
C MET A 109 8.17 -11.14 12.47
N MET A 110 8.48 -10.14 13.31
CA MET A 110 9.22 -10.32 14.57
C MET A 110 8.41 -11.15 15.58
N THR A 111 7.14 -10.80 15.83
CA THR A 111 6.27 -11.56 16.72
C THR A 111 6.09 -13.00 16.25
N ARG A 112 5.97 -13.20 14.93
CA ARG A 112 5.95 -14.55 14.36
C ARG A 112 7.23 -15.30 14.67
N ALA A 113 8.40 -14.67 14.52
CA ALA A 113 9.70 -15.27 14.79
C ALA A 113 9.86 -15.71 16.25
N GLU A 114 9.39 -14.90 17.21
CA GLU A 114 9.41 -15.19 18.65
C GLU A 114 8.56 -16.43 18.99
N GLY A 115 7.42 -16.60 18.30
CA GLY A 115 6.56 -17.77 18.48
C GLY A 115 7.05 -19.06 17.81
N GLN A 116 8.13 -19.02 17.02
CA GLN A 116 8.63 -20.21 16.30
C GLN A 116 9.60 -21.04 17.14
N LYS A 117 9.30 -22.34 17.26
CA LYS A 117 10.22 -23.32 17.87
C LYS A 117 11.36 -23.73 16.94
N ASN A 118 11.18 -23.57 15.63
CA ASN A 118 12.20 -23.87 14.62
C ASN A 118 13.07 -22.64 14.38
N SER A 119 14.35 -22.74 14.72
CA SER A 119 15.33 -21.65 14.59
C SER A 119 15.50 -21.16 13.15
N HIS A 120 15.38 -22.04 12.14
CA HIS A 120 15.49 -21.66 10.74
C HIS A 120 14.30 -20.80 10.29
N ILE A 121 13.08 -21.18 10.67
CA ILE A 121 11.86 -20.42 10.35
C ILE A 121 11.85 -19.09 11.10
N SER A 122 12.32 -19.08 12.35
CA SER A 122 12.51 -17.87 13.13
C SER A 122 13.49 -16.91 12.43
N ALA A 123 14.67 -17.40 12.00
CA ALA A 123 15.66 -16.60 11.29
C ALA A 123 15.13 -16.01 9.97
N GLN A 124 14.35 -16.77 9.21
CA GLN A 124 13.70 -16.27 7.99
C GLN A 124 12.71 -15.14 8.29
N SER A 125 11.91 -15.28 9.35
CA SER A 125 10.95 -14.27 9.77
C SER A 125 11.65 -12.99 10.23
N ILE A 126 12.74 -13.10 10.98
CA ILE A 126 13.60 -11.96 11.37
C ILE A 126 14.17 -11.27 10.13
N LYS A 127 14.67 -12.03 9.15
CA LYS A 127 15.20 -11.45 7.90
C LYS A 127 14.13 -10.65 7.14
N LEU A 128 12.92 -11.17 7.07
CA LEU A 128 11.79 -10.46 6.46
C LEU A 128 11.44 -9.19 7.23
N ALA A 129 11.42 -9.24 8.56
CA ALA A 129 11.18 -8.07 9.40
C ALA A 129 12.20 -6.95 9.15
N LEU A 130 13.50 -7.29 9.16
CA LEU A 130 14.58 -6.34 8.90
C LEU A 130 14.50 -5.77 7.47
N THR A 131 14.09 -6.60 6.50
CA THR A 131 13.89 -6.14 5.12
C THR A 131 12.73 -5.14 5.04
N ALA A 132 11.61 -5.43 5.69
CA ALA A 132 10.46 -4.52 5.75
C ALA A 132 10.84 -3.19 6.43
N GLN A 133 11.57 -3.24 7.54
CA GLN A 133 12.04 -2.04 8.25
C GLN A 133 12.98 -1.20 7.38
N ARG A 134 13.91 -1.83 6.65
CA ARG A 134 14.80 -1.12 5.70
C ARG A 134 14.00 -0.43 4.60
N GLN A 135 12.99 -1.09 4.05
CA GLN A 135 12.12 -0.49 3.03
C GLN A 135 11.28 0.65 3.60
N ALA A 136 10.77 0.52 4.83
CA ALA A 136 10.05 1.60 5.49
C ALA A 136 10.92 2.85 5.65
N ALA A 137 12.17 2.68 6.09
CA ALA A 137 13.13 3.77 6.18
C ALA A 137 13.40 4.41 4.81
N GLN A 138 13.54 3.60 3.76
CA GLN A 138 13.75 4.11 2.40
C GLN A 138 12.55 4.92 1.90
N CYS A 139 11.33 4.48 2.17
CA CYS A 139 10.11 5.23 1.83
C CYS A 139 10.09 6.61 2.52
N LEU A 140 10.45 6.69 3.80
CA LEU A 140 10.53 7.96 4.54
C LEU A 140 11.63 8.89 3.99
N ILE A 141 12.79 8.34 3.66
CA ILE A 141 13.88 9.10 3.03
C ILE A 141 13.41 9.70 1.70
N ASN A 142 12.74 8.91 0.87
CA ASN A 142 12.22 9.35 -0.42
C ASN A 142 11.12 10.41 -0.25
N ALA A 143 10.22 10.23 0.72
CA ALA A 143 9.18 11.21 1.04
C ALA A 143 9.79 12.56 1.48
N ALA A 144 10.82 12.52 2.34
CA ALA A 144 11.53 13.71 2.79
C ALA A 144 12.33 14.39 1.65
N ALA A 145 12.85 13.62 0.69
CA ALA A 145 13.53 14.17 -0.48
C ALA A 145 12.56 14.93 -1.39
N LEU A 146 11.32 14.47 -1.54
CA LEU A 146 10.28 15.17 -2.29
C LEU A 146 9.86 16.49 -1.62
N ASP A 147 9.86 16.57 -0.29
CA ASP A 147 9.60 17.83 0.41
C ASP A 147 10.65 18.90 0.13
N LYS A 148 11.93 18.51 -0.01
CA LYS A 148 13.01 19.45 -0.33
C LYS A 148 12.90 20.03 -1.74
N GLN A 149 12.19 19.38 -2.65
CA GLN A 149 11.99 19.83 -4.03
C GLN A 149 10.79 20.79 -4.18
N ARG A 150 10.04 21.04 -3.10
CA ARG A 150 8.90 21.98 -3.08
C ARG A 150 9.30 23.42 -2.71
N VAL A 151 10.56 23.65 -2.36
CA VAL A 151 11.14 24.97 -2.02
C VAL A 151 11.75 25.58 -3.28
#